data_AF-A0A9Q5GMK3-F1
#
_entry.id   AF-A0A9Q5GMK3-F1
#
_cell.length_a   1.000
_cell.length_b   1.000
_cell.length_c   1.000
_cell.angle_alpha   90.00
_cell.angle_beta   90.00
_cell.angle_gamma   90.00
#
_symmetry.space_group_name_H-M   'P 1'
#
loop_
_entity.id
_entity.type
_entity.pdbx_description
1 polymer ?
#
loop_
_entity_poly.entity_id
_entity_poly.type
_entity_poly.pdbx_seq_one_letter_code
_entity_poly.pdbx_strand_id
1 'polypeptide(L)'
;MMYSCSPDQKKIFDNLHLLQISKMAEEQHKDVLLVNKSGGCSPCDMFELMLFRNEALQKAVTDKYLVVYIDHSIAGNEWLARILNSGATPGFIFTDAAMKLKGIYFGQMPEERLRQILATLEKKGAFAADRFDVIEHQRIPDEQTRVFVQGSLTAQLQLETFGKSHDSADLKDIAPLLKSSIAVMPTFYNNFLLAQYYKQRNDTVQASLAAKKALAVDDKISDILNLALKKHAHHIVNNNYDEQNEAIMDPGAEQRFQKPIALNKKDSVIITFVNTGKKPLKVENIVSDCTCTVGEFTKVAVPPGEKGTIKVVVSGVSAGSFKRMMRVYSNAVNSPTPFYINGQVN
;
A
#
# COMPACT_ATOMS: atom_id res chain seq x y z
N MET A 1 30.08 35.71 -17.45
CA MET A 1 28.65 35.64 -17.10
C MET A 1 28.43 34.34 -16.33
N MET A 2 28.36 34.43 -15.01
CA MET A 2 27.98 33.31 -14.15
C MET A 2 26.47 33.12 -14.28
N TYR A 3 26.02 31.99 -14.79
CA TYR A 3 24.61 31.61 -14.71
C TYR A 3 24.28 31.37 -13.23
N SER A 4 23.65 32.35 -12.59
CA SER A 4 22.96 32.11 -11.32
C SER A 4 21.77 31.21 -11.62
N CYS A 5 21.82 29.95 -11.20
CA CYS A 5 20.59 29.20 -10.97
C CYS A 5 19.85 29.93 -9.84
N SER A 6 18.76 30.60 -10.19
CA SER A 6 17.74 30.96 -9.20
C SER A 6 17.28 29.66 -8.53
N PRO A 7 17.23 29.57 -7.20
CA PRO A 7 16.64 28.45 -6.50
C PRO A 7 15.12 28.56 -6.66
N ASP A 8 14.60 28.28 -7.85
CA ASP A 8 13.18 27.96 -7.99
C ASP A 8 12.96 26.68 -7.18
N GLN A 9 12.48 26.88 -5.95
CA GLN A 9 12.08 25.85 -5.00
C GLN A 9 11.30 24.78 -5.77
N LYS A 10 11.79 23.54 -5.77
CA LYS A 10 11.07 22.40 -6.34
C LYS A 10 9.63 22.44 -5.81
N LYS A 11 8.64 22.82 -6.63
CA LYS A 11 7.24 23.03 -6.18
C LYS A 11 6.46 21.72 -6.03
N ILE A 12 7.04 20.64 -6.52
CA ILE A 12 6.53 19.28 -6.49
C ILE A 12 7.60 18.41 -5.83
N PHE A 13 7.19 17.63 -4.83
CA PHE A 13 8.08 16.81 -4.03
C PHE A 13 7.80 15.33 -4.21
N ASP A 14 8.79 14.50 -3.90
CA ASP A 14 8.70 13.05 -4.00
C ASP A 14 9.05 12.44 -2.63
N ASN A 15 8.24 11.48 -2.20
CA ASN A 15 8.52 10.56 -1.10
C ASN A 15 8.87 11.23 0.23
N LEU A 16 8.24 12.37 0.53
CA LEU A 16 8.35 12.98 1.85
C LEU A 16 7.57 12.18 2.89
N HIS A 17 8.09 12.14 4.12
CA HIS A 17 7.37 11.57 5.26
C HIS A 17 6.23 12.48 5.72
N LEU A 18 5.17 11.90 6.28
CA LEU A 18 3.95 12.60 6.64
C LEU A 18 4.19 13.78 7.60
N LEU A 19 5.00 13.61 8.65
CA LEU A 19 5.36 14.70 9.55
C LEU A 19 6.08 15.86 8.84
N GLN A 20 6.93 15.57 7.86
CA GLN A 20 7.61 16.61 7.09
C GLN A 20 6.63 17.38 6.21
N ILE A 21 5.71 16.67 5.54
CA ILE A 21 4.66 17.28 4.72
C ILE A 21 3.79 18.20 5.57
N SER A 22 3.35 17.74 6.75
CA SER A 22 2.52 18.53 7.66
C SER A 22 3.18 19.83 8.08
N LYS A 23 4.48 19.80 8.44
CA LYS A 23 5.23 21.01 8.82
C LYS A 23 5.36 21.99 7.65
N MET A 24 5.73 21.49 6.46
CA MET A 24 5.85 22.32 5.27
C MET A 24 4.52 22.96 4.86
N ALA A 25 3.42 22.21 4.98
CA ALA A 25 2.07 22.71 4.69
C ALA A 25 1.66 23.85 5.63
N GLU A 26 1.92 23.68 6.92
CA GLU A 26 1.67 24.70 7.95
C GLU A 26 2.53 25.95 7.75
N GLU A 27 3.85 25.79 7.59
CA GLU A 27 4.82 26.88 7.39
C GLU A 27 4.56 27.69 6.11
N GLN A 28 4.10 27.03 5.05
CA GLN A 28 3.82 27.68 3.77
C GLN A 28 2.35 28.13 3.63
N HIS A 29 1.51 27.83 4.62
CA HIS A 29 0.06 28.06 4.58
C HIS A 29 -0.61 27.46 3.33
N LYS A 30 -0.22 26.24 2.95
CA LYS A 30 -0.73 25.53 1.78
C LYS A 30 -1.54 24.31 2.16
N ASP A 31 -2.63 24.09 1.43
CA ASP A 31 -3.32 22.79 1.40
C ASP A 31 -2.34 21.71 0.88
N VAL A 32 -2.65 20.42 1.01
CA VAL A 32 -1.79 19.35 0.50
C VAL A 32 -2.50 18.55 -0.57
N LEU A 33 -1.78 18.28 -1.67
CA LEU A 33 -2.16 17.29 -2.67
C LEU A 33 -1.15 16.14 -2.62
N LEU A 34 -1.55 15.02 -2.04
CA LEU A 34 -0.77 13.79 -2.10
C LEU A 34 -1.18 12.99 -3.34
N VAL A 35 -0.19 12.49 -4.07
CA VAL A 35 -0.38 11.62 -5.23
C VAL A 35 0.20 10.25 -4.91
N ASN A 36 -0.66 9.27 -4.61
CA ASN A 36 -0.27 7.87 -4.48
C ASN A 36 0.08 7.30 -5.87
N LYS A 37 1.33 6.88 -6.04
CA LYS A 37 1.82 6.24 -7.27
C LYS A 37 2.61 4.97 -6.97
N SER A 38 2.95 4.25 -8.02
CA SER A 38 3.82 3.08 -8.02
C SER A 38 4.71 3.12 -9.26
N GLY A 39 5.84 2.41 -9.23
CA GLY A 39 6.72 2.28 -10.37
C GLY A 39 5.98 1.73 -11.61
N GLY A 40 6.17 2.39 -12.75
CA GLY A 40 5.49 2.05 -14.01
C GLY A 40 4.05 2.57 -14.16
N CYS A 41 3.59 3.45 -13.27
CA CYS A 41 2.28 4.08 -13.38
C CYS A 41 2.23 5.13 -14.51
N SER A 42 2.02 4.70 -15.76
CA SER A 42 1.89 5.61 -16.90
C SER A 42 0.82 6.71 -16.71
N PRO A 43 -0.37 6.46 -16.13
CA PRO A 43 -1.32 7.53 -15.82
C PRO A 43 -0.81 8.57 -14.81
N CYS A 44 0.07 8.18 -13.88
CA CYS A 44 0.70 9.09 -12.93
C CYS A 44 1.69 10.01 -13.66
N ASP A 45 2.50 9.44 -14.56
CA ASP A 45 3.45 10.19 -15.38
C ASP A 45 2.72 11.18 -16.30
N MET A 46 1.59 10.77 -16.86
CA MET A 46 0.75 11.65 -17.68
C MET A 46 0.18 12.83 -16.90
N PHE A 47 -0.22 12.63 -15.64
CA PHE A 47 -0.67 13.71 -14.77
C PHE A 47 0.47 14.70 -14.44
N GLU A 48 1.66 14.17 -14.12
CA GLU A 48 2.84 15.00 -13.86
C GLU A 48 3.24 15.82 -15.10
N LEU A 49 3.26 15.18 -16.28
CA LEU A 49 3.51 15.85 -17.56
C LEU A 49 2.45 16.91 -17.90
N MET A 50 1.17 16.64 -17.60
CA MET A 50 0.08 17.60 -17.78
C MET A 50 0.30 18.86 -16.93
N LEU A 51 0.65 18.70 -15.65
CA LEU A 51 1.00 19.84 -14.79
C LEU A 51 2.24 20.57 -15.33
N PHE A 52 3.29 19.86 -15.72
CA PHE A 52 4.52 20.48 -16.22
C PHE A 52 4.33 21.27 -17.52
N ARG A 53 3.49 20.79 -18.43
CA ARG A 53 3.26 21.44 -19.75
C ARG A 53 2.34 22.65 -19.70
N ASN A 54 1.53 22.81 -18.65
CA ASN A 54 0.60 23.91 -18.50
C ASN A 54 1.00 24.79 -17.31
N GLU A 55 1.87 25.78 -17.55
CA GLU A 55 2.42 26.65 -16.49
C GLU A 55 1.34 27.36 -15.66
N ALA A 56 0.26 27.82 -16.32
CA ALA A 56 -0.83 28.50 -15.64
C ALA A 56 -1.57 27.56 -14.68
N LEU A 57 -1.85 26.32 -15.11
CA LEU A 57 -2.44 25.30 -14.25
C LEU A 57 -1.48 24.90 -13.13
N GLN A 58 -0.21 24.64 -13.46
CA GLN A 58 0.81 24.29 -12.48
C GLN A 58 0.91 25.33 -11.38
N LYS A 59 0.96 26.60 -11.76
CA LYS A 59 1.01 27.71 -10.81
C LYS A 59 -0.26 27.76 -9.97
N ALA A 60 -1.44 27.68 -10.58
CA ALA A 60 -2.72 27.68 -9.86
C ALA A 60 -2.81 26.54 -8.82
N VAL A 61 -2.30 25.36 -9.15
CA VAL A 61 -2.23 24.22 -8.23
C VAL A 61 -1.17 24.47 -7.15
N THR A 62 0.06 24.81 -7.52
CA THR A 62 1.20 24.89 -6.58
C THR A 62 1.23 26.15 -5.71
N ASP A 63 0.48 27.19 -6.08
CA ASP A 63 0.23 28.35 -5.21
C ASP A 63 -0.64 27.96 -4.01
N LYS A 64 -1.62 27.06 -4.21
CA LYS A 64 -2.59 26.64 -3.19
C LYS A 64 -2.19 25.35 -2.49
N TYR A 65 -1.57 24.42 -3.21
CA TYR A 65 -1.24 23.08 -2.73
C TYR A 65 0.26 22.83 -2.68
N LEU A 66 0.71 22.23 -1.59
CA LEU A 66 1.94 21.46 -1.54
C LEU A 66 1.69 20.11 -2.24
N VAL A 67 2.28 19.92 -3.41
CA VAL A 67 2.09 18.70 -4.20
C VAL A 67 3.20 17.69 -3.88
N VAL A 68 2.82 16.49 -3.42
CA VAL A 68 3.77 15.45 -3.01
C VAL A 68 3.38 14.11 -3.61
N TYR A 69 4.26 13.51 -4.40
CA TYR A 69 4.11 12.16 -4.92
C TYR A 69 4.67 11.15 -3.92
N ILE A 70 3.91 10.10 -3.62
CA ILE A 70 4.31 9.02 -2.74
C ILE A 70 4.32 7.73 -3.55
N ASP A 71 5.52 7.21 -3.81
CA ASP A 71 5.72 5.97 -4.57
C ASP A 71 5.78 4.77 -3.61
N HIS A 72 4.67 4.05 -3.49
CA HIS A 72 4.58 2.89 -2.61
C HIS A 72 5.30 1.65 -3.14
N SER A 73 5.90 1.70 -4.33
CA SER A 73 6.79 0.63 -4.81
C SER A 73 8.20 0.72 -4.22
N ILE A 74 8.55 1.88 -3.64
CA ILE A 74 9.80 2.08 -2.92
C ILE A 74 9.64 1.60 -1.48
N ALA A 75 10.52 0.68 -1.06
CA ALA A 75 10.51 0.14 0.29
C ALA A 75 10.56 1.25 1.35
N GLY A 76 9.60 1.24 2.28
CA GLY A 76 9.46 2.24 3.35
C GLY A 76 8.54 3.40 3.02
N ASN A 77 8.12 3.58 1.76
CA ASN A 77 7.22 4.67 1.33
C ASN A 77 5.75 4.24 1.23
N GLU A 78 5.38 3.08 1.75
CA GLU A 78 4.03 2.53 1.58
C GLU A 78 2.99 3.18 2.50
N TRP A 79 3.39 4.15 3.34
CA TRP A 79 2.54 4.75 4.39
C TRP A 79 1.20 5.26 3.86
N LEU A 80 1.18 5.93 2.69
CA LEU A 80 -0.05 6.47 2.11
C LEU A 80 -0.94 5.34 1.60
N ALA A 81 -0.37 4.37 0.89
CA ALA A 81 -1.09 3.19 0.42
C ALA A 81 -1.67 2.37 1.59
N ARG A 82 -0.95 2.27 2.72
CA ARG A 82 -1.41 1.61 3.96
C ARG A 82 -2.59 2.34 4.60
N ILE A 83 -2.55 3.67 4.69
CA ILE A 83 -3.68 4.49 5.18
C ILE A 83 -4.92 4.28 4.32
N LEU A 84 -4.74 4.25 2.99
CA LEU A 84 -5.81 4.08 2.02
C LEU A 84 -6.29 2.62 1.90
N ASN A 85 -5.51 1.67 2.45
CA ASN A 85 -5.62 0.25 2.20
C ASN A 85 -5.79 -0.08 0.71
N SER A 86 -5.01 0.58 -0.15
CA SER A 86 -5.14 0.46 -1.60
C SER A 86 -3.80 0.65 -2.30
N GLY A 87 -3.49 -0.27 -3.21
CA GLY A 87 -2.39 -0.14 -4.17
C GLY A 87 -2.81 0.51 -5.50
N ALA A 88 -4.04 1.01 -5.62
CA ALA A 88 -4.52 1.62 -6.85
C ALA A 88 -3.78 2.94 -7.15
N THR A 89 -3.45 3.15 -8.43
CA THR A 89 -2.68 4.31 -8.88
C THR A 89 -3.20 4.86 -10.20
N PRO A 90 -3.24 6.20 -10.38
CA PRO A 90 -2.96 7.21 -9.36
C PRO A 90 -4.11 7.32 -8.35
N GLY A 91 -3.76 7.63 -7.10
CA GLY A 91 -4.69 8.11 -6.09
C GLY A 91 -4.35 9.56 -5.72
N PHE A 92 -5.35 10.43 -5.64
CA PHE A 92 -5.20 11.85 -5.33
C PHE A 92 -5.93 12.16 -4.03
N ILE A 93 -5.18 12.62 -3.03
CA ILE A 93 -5.68 12.88 -1.68
C ILE A 93 -5.45 14.36 -1.42
N PHE A 94 -6.54 15.08 -1.16
CA PHE A 94 -6.53 16.50 -0.87
C PHE A 94 -6.78 16.71 0.62
N THR A 95 -5.94 17.52 1.26
CA THR A 95 -6.13 17.96 2.65
C THR A 95 -6.01 19.48 2.75
N ASP A 96 -6.49 20.06 3.85
CA ASP A 96 -6.03 21.39 4.24
C ASP A 96 -4.61 21.36 4.82
N ALA A 97 -4.07 22.53 5.16
CA ALA A 97 -2.74 22.68 5.77
C ALA A 97 -2.58 21.94 7.11
N ALA A 98 -3.68 21.65 7.81
CA ALA A 98 -3.70 20.91 9.07
C ALA A 98 -3.90 19.39 8.85
N MET A 99 -3.71 18.91 7.62
CA MET A 99 -3.90 17.51 7.22
C MET A 99 -5.34 16.99 7.42
N LYS A 100 -6.34 17.89 7.44
CA LYS A 100 -7.74 17.49 7.41
C LYS A 100 -8.16 17.18 5.98
N LEU A 101 -8.67 15.98 5.79
CA LEU A 101 -9.08 15.43 4.52
C LEU A 101 -10.25 16.21 3.89
N LYS A 102 -10.05 16.63 2.65
CA LYS A 102 -11.00 17.37 1.81
C LYS A 102 -11.50 16.54 0.63
N GLY A 103 -10.71 15.60 0.11
CA GLY A 103 -11.20 14.72 -0.94
C GLY A 103 -10.25 13.61 -1.34
N ILE A 104 -10.80 12.57 -1.97
CA ILE A 104 -10.07 11.38 -2.42
C ILE A 104 -10.57 10.99 -3.81
N TYR A 105 -9.66 10.83 -4.76
CA TYR A 105 -10.00 10.50 -6.15
C TYR A 105 -9.02 9.47 -6.69
N PHE A 106 -9.52 8.42 -7.34
CA PHE A 106 -8.68 7.41 -7.97
C PHE A 106 -8.87 7.34 -9.49
N GLY A 107 -7.82 6.94 -10.19
CA GLY A 107 -7.80 6.79 -11.64
C GLY A 107 -7.32 8.05 -12.37
N GLN A 108 -7.32 7.99 -13.70
CA GLN A 108 -6.78 9.07 -14.54
C GLN A 108 -7.38 10.43 -14.20
N MET A 109 -6.53 11.46 -14.15
CA MET A 109 -6.90 12.83 -13.80
C MET A 109 -6.57 13.80 -14.95
N PRO A 110 -7.45 13.89 -15.98
CA PRO A 110 -7.33 14.94 -16.99
C PRO A 110 -7.52 16.34 -16.39
N GLU A 111 -7.05 17.36 -17.10
CA GLU A 111 -7.09 18.76 -16.64
C GLU A 111 -8.50 19.22 -16.26
N GLU A 112 -9.50 18.93 -17.11
CA GLU A 112 -10.89 19.30 -16.85
C GLU A 112 -11.40 18.69 -15.54
N ARG A 113 -11.08 17.42 -15.29
CA ARG A 113 -11.48 16.73 -14.07
C ARG A 113 -10.82 17.34 -12.84
N LEU A 114 -9.53 17.66 -12.92
CA LEU A 114 -8.80 18.35 -11.85
C LEU A 114 -9.49 19.68 -11.52
N ARG A 115 -9.81 20.50 -12.54
CA ARG A 115 -10.49 21.79 -12.34
C ARG A 115 -11.85 21.65 -11.66
N GLN A 116 -12.66 20.66 -12.06
CA GLN A 116 -13.95 20.38 -11.42
C GLN A 116 -13.80 19.98 -9.93
N ILE A 117 -12.79 19.17 -9.62
CA ILE A 117 -12.49 18.76 -8.25
C ILE A 117 -12.07 19.97 -7.43
N LEU A 118 -11.11 20.76 -7.92
CA LEU A 118 -10.63 21.95 -7.21
C LEU A 118 -11.76 22.94 -6.90
N ALA A 119 -12.66 23.17 -7.86
CA ALA A 119 -13.85 24.02 -7.66
C ALA A 119 -14.83 23.43 -6.61
N THR A 120 -14.93 22.11 -6.53
CA THR A 120 -15.76 21.44 -5.50
C THR A 120 -15.15 21.62 -4.10
N LEU A 121 -13.82 21.49 -3.98
CA LEU A 121 -13.08 21.59 -2.73
C LEU A 121 -12.97 23.01 -2.16
N GLU A 122 -13.36 24.04 -2.92
CA GLU A 122 -13.45 25.43 -2.45
C GLU A 122 -14.68 25.71 -1.59
N LYS A 123 -15.72 24.86 -1.70
CA LYS A 123 -16.91 25.00 -0.87
C LYS A 123 -16.58 24.64 0.57
N LYS A 124 -16.92 25.53 1.51
CA LYS A 124 -16.66 25.34 2.94
C LYS A 124 -17.28 24.02 3.44
N GLY A 125 -16.45 23.18 4.05
CA GLY A 125 -16.88 21.88 4.60
C GLY A 125 -17.11 20.79 3.55
N ALA A 126 -16.79 21.03 2.28
CA ALA A 126 -16.91 20.01 1.25
C ALA A 126 -15.96 18.83 1.52
N PHE A 127 -16.50 17.63 1.39
CA PHE A 127 -15.76 16.40 1.23
C PHE A 127 -16.38 15.64 0.06
N ALA A 128 -15.54 15.07 -0.80
CA ALA A 128 -15.99 14.20 -1.87
C ALA A 128 -15.00 13.05 -2.08
N ALA A 129 -15.55 11.87 -2.32
CA ALA A 129 -14.79 10.70 -2.71
C ALA A 129 -15.25 10.20 -4.09
N ASP A 130 -14.32 9.81 -4.94
CA ASP A 130 -14.62 9.25 -6.26
C ASP A 130 -13.72 8.05 -6.56
N ARG A 131 -14.33 6.97 -7.03
CA ARG A 131 -13.66 5.69 -7.38
C ARG A 131 -12.80 5.10 -6.25
N PHE A 132 -13.16 5.39 -5.00
CA PHE A 132 -12.52 4.78 -3.84
C PHE A 132 -13.22 3.46 -3.47
N ASP A 133 -12.99 2.45 -4.31
CA ASP A 133 -13.54 1.10 -4.12
C ASP A 133 -12.48 0.22 -3.45
N VAL A 134 -12.34 0.34 -2.12
CA VAL A 134 -11.39 -0.47 -1.35
C VAL A 134 -11.91 -1.90 -1.14
N ILE A 135 -13.22 -2.09 -1.24
CA ILE A 135 -13.90 -3.37 -1.19
C ILE A 135 -14.39 -3.68 -2.62
N GLU A 136 -14.00 -4.84 -3.14
CA GLU A 136 -14.36 -5.27 -4.50
C GLU A 136 -15.88 -5.16 -4.71
N HIS A 137 -16.31 -4.29 -5.63
CA HIS A 137 -17.71 -4.05 -5.99
C HIS A 137 -18.62 -3.42 -4.92
N GLN A 138 -18.06 -2.84 -3.84
CA GLN A 138 -18.85 -2.13 -2.83
C GLN A 138 -18.31 -0.73 -2.55
N ARG A 139 -19.06 0.29 -2.99
CA ARG A 139 -18.77 1.68 -2.69
C ARG A 139 -19.00 1.98 -1.22
N ILE A 140 -17.99 2.50 -0.54
CA ILE A 140 -18.12 3.05 0.81
C ILE A 140 -18.70 4.48 0.71
N PRO A 141 -19.73 4.85 1.50
CA PRO A 141 -20.25 6.21 1.54
C PRO A 141 -19.14 7.24 1.82
N ASP A 142 -19.24 8.42 1.21
CA ASP A 142 -18.23 9.47 1.32
C ASP A 142 -17.89 9.82 2.78
N GLU A 143 -18.90 9.96 3.65
CA GLU A 143 -18.64 10.23 5.08
C GLU A 143 -17.85 9.11 5.77
N GLN A 144 -18.17 7.85 5.48
CA GLN A 144 -17.45 6.71 6.03
C GLN A 144 -16.03 6.63 5.47
N THR A 145 -15.84 6.92 4.19
CA THR A 145 -14.53 7.06 3.55
C THR A 145 -13.69 8.12 4.26
N ARG A 146 -14.29 9.28 4.56
CA ARG A 146 -13.63 10.35 5.32
C ARG A 146 -13.22 9.88 6.70
N VAL A 147 -14.10 9.21 7.45
CA VAL A 147 -13.80 8.69 8.80
C VAL A 147 -12.67 7.66 8.76
N PHE A 148 -12.74 6.71 7.82
CA PHE A 148 -11.74 5.66 7.65
C PHE A 148 -10.34 6.24 7.39
N VAL A 149 -10.20 7.10 6.38
CA VAL A 149 -8.91 7.65 5.97
C VAL A 149 -8.40 8.71 6.94
N GLN A 150 -9.25 9.63 7.39
CA GLN A 150 -8.85 10.68 8.34
C GLN A 150 -8.35 10.07 9.65
N GLY A 151 -9.03 9.05 10.18
CA GLY A 151 -8.64 8.43 11.45
C GLY A 151 -7.23 7.85 11.40
N SER A 152 -6.90 7.10 10.35
CA SER A 152 -5.57 6.53 10.16
C SER A 152 -4.51 7.60 9.84
N LEU A 153 -4.85 8.61 9.02
CA LEU A 153 -3.95 9.71 8.68
C LEU A 153 -3.57 10.55 9.91
N THR A 154 -4.56 10.96 10.70
CA THR A 154 -4.32 11.73 11.93
C THR A 154 -3.53 10.90 12.94
N ALA A 155 -3.91 9.64 13.16
CA ALA A 155 -3.20 8.77 14.10
C ALA A 155 -1.74 8.53 13.69
N GLN A 156 -1.46 8.31 12.39
CA GLN A 156 -0.10 8.20 11.89
C GLN A 156 0.70 9.46 12.19
N LEU A 157 0.17 10.64 11.82
CA LEU A 157 0.85 11.92 12.05
C LEU A 157 1.14 12.12 13.54
N GLN A 158 0.15 11.90 14.41
CA GLN A 158 0.30 12.05 15.85
C GLN A 158 1.34 11.07 16.44
N LEU A 159 1.37 9.81 15.99
CA LEU A 159 2.39 8.85 16.43
C LEU A 159 3.80 9.22 15.95
N GLU A 160 3.94 9.75 14.73
CA GLU A 160 5.20 10.30 14.23
C GLU A 160 5.65 11.53 15.03
N THR A 161 4.73 12.44 15.34
CA THR A 161 4.98 13.62 16.17
C THR A 161 5.44 13.19 17.57
N PHE A 162 4.72 12.28 18.22
CA PHE A 162 5.10 11.71 19.52
C PHE A 162 6.50 11.08 19.49
N GLY A 163 6.83 10.33 18.42
CA GLY A 163 8.17 9.75 18.27
C GLY A 163 9.30 10.77 18.20
N LYS A 164 9.00 12.02 17.85
CA LYS A 164 9.97 13.14 17.87
C LYS A 164 9.92 13.93 19.16
N SER A 165 8.75 14.31 19.64
CA SER A 165 8.54 15.20 20.79
C SER A 165 8.66 14.48 22.14
N HIS A 166 8.25 13.20 22.19
CA HIS A 166 7.95 12.43 23.40
C HIS A 166 6.86 13.08 24.28
N ASP A 167 6.06 14.00 23.74
CA ASP A 167 4.98 14.66 24.48
C ASP A 167 3.72 13.79 24.49
N SER A 168 3.30 13.40 25.69
CA SER A 168 2.08 12.64 25.92
C SER A 168 0.80 13.28 25.35
N ALA A 169 0.78 14.60 25.14
CA ALA A 169 -0.31 15.35 24.53
C ALA A 169 -0.54 14.97 23.06
N ASP A 170 0.51 14.58 22.34
CA ASP A 170 0.41 14.15 20.93
C ASP A 170 -0.41 12.87 20.78
N LEU A 171 -0.46 12.05 21.84
CA LEU A 171 -1.21 10.80 21.86
C LEU A 171 -2.70 11.00 22.20
N LYS A 172 -3.17 12.23 22.37
CA LYS A 172 -4.56 12.53 22.72
C LYS A 172 -5.51 12.08 21.60
N ASP A 173 -6.63 11.47 21.99
CA ASP A 173 -7.76 11.07 21.15
C ASP A 173 -7.45 10.06 20.01
N ILE A 174 -6.23 9.51 19.92
CA ILE A 174 -5.87 8.51 18.90
C ILE A 174 -6.77 7.26 18.96
N ALA A 175 -7.01 6.71 20.15
CA ALA A 175 -7.80 5.50 20.30
C ALA A 175 -9.25 5.63 19.78
N PRO A 176 -10.06 6.62 20.19
CA PRO A 176 -11.40 6.78 19.64
C PRO A 176 -11.39 7.06 18.12
N LEU A 177 -10.42 7.83 17.61
CA LEU A 177 -10.26 8.08 16.17
C LEU A 177 -10.04 6.77 15.39
N LEU A 178 -9.08 5.96 15.82
CA LEU A 178 -8.79 4.67 15.18
C LEU A 178 -9.94 3.68 15.33
N LYS A 179 -10.62 3.63 16.48
CA LYS A 179 -11.81 2.77 16.66
C LYS A 179 -12.92 3.12 15.67
N SER A 180 -13.15 4.41 15.39
CA SER A 180 -14.12 4.84 14.37
C SER A 180 -13.67 4.44 12.96
N SER A 181 -12.38 4.57 12.64
CA SER A 181 -11.82 4.09 11.35
C SER A 181 -11.98 2.56 11.19
N ILE A 182 -11.62 1.80 12.22
CA ILE A 182 -11.75 0.34 12.27
C ILE A 182 -13.20 -0.11 12.13
N ALA A 183 -14.15 0.64 12.71
CA ALA A 183 -15.58 0.34 12.61
C ALA A 183 -16.13 0.51 11.19
N VAL A 184 -15.53 1.37 10.36
CA VAL A 184 -15.85 1.46 8.93
C VAL A 184 -15.27 0.26 8.18
N MET A 185 -13.96 0.02 8.36
CA MET A 185 -13.28 -1.07 7.70
C MET A 185 -12.05 -1.49 8.53
N PRO A 186 -12.05 -2.71 9.12
CA PRO A 186 -10.92 -3.20 9.89
C PRO A 186 -9.80 -3.64 8.94
N THR A 187 -8.70 -2.88 8.89
CA THR A 187 -7.52 -3.22 8.08
C THR A 187 -6.37 -3.61 8.98
N PHE A 188 -5.31 -4.22 8.41
CA PHE A 188 -4.10 -4.47 9.20
C PHE A 188 -3.60 -3.15 9.79
N TYR A 189 -3.51 -2.10 8.96
CA TYR A 189 -2.81 -0.88 9.32
C TYR A 189 -3.50 -0.09 10.44
N ASN A 190 -4.82 0.08 10.39
CA ASN A 190 -5.51 0.84 11.45
C ASN A 190 -5.52 0.10 12.80
N ASN A 191 -5.63 -1.23 12.79
CA ASN A 191 -5.43 -2.05 14.00
C ASN A 191 -3.98 -2.00 14.49
N PHE A 192 -3.00 -1.98 13.59
CA PHE A 192 -1.59 -1.87 13.92
C PHE A 192 -1.25 -0.51 14.55
N LEU A 193 -1.78 0.60 14.01
CA LEU A 193 -1.65 1.92 14.63
C LEU A 193 -2.28 1.94 16.03
N LEU A 194 -3.40 1.24 16.23
CA LEU A 194 -4.05 1.16 17.54
C LEU A 194 -3.19 0.38 18.53
N ALA A 195 -2.55 -0.71 18.09
CA ALA A 195 -1.59 -1.46 18.88
C ALA A 195 -0.37 -0.63 19.26
N GLN A 196 0.17 0.15 18.31
CA GLN A 196 1.28 1.06 18.54
C GLN A 196 0.91 2.15 19.54
N TYR A 197 -0.28 2.75 19.42
CA TYR A 197 -0.79 3.70 20.41
C TYR A 197 -0.81 3.12 21.83
N TYR A 198 -1.40 1.94 22.02
CA TYR A 198 -1.46 1.31 23.33
C TYR A 198 -0.08 0.96 23.87
N LYS A 199 0.84 0.53 22.99
CA LYS A 199 2.25 0.31 23.34
C LYS A 199 2.90 1.59 23.86
N GLN A 200 2.72 2.73 23.20
CA GLN A 200 3.27 4.02 23.67
C GLN A 200 2.65 4.51 24.99
N ARG A 201 1.46 4.01 25.34
CA ARG A 201 0.80 4.24 26.64
C ARG A 201 1.18 3.21 27.71
N ASN A 202 2.08 2.26 27.40
CA ASN A 202 2.43 1.12 28.24
C ASN A 202 1.25 0.20 28.59
N ASP A 203 0.17 0.21 27.80
CA ASP A 203 -0.96 -0.72 27.94
C ASP A 203 -0.69 -1.98 27.09
N THR A 204 0.09 -2.90 27.65
CA THR A 204 0.54 -4.11 26.95
C THR A 204 -0.61 -5.06 26.60
N VAL A 205 -1.68 -5.07 27.41
CA VAL A 205 -2.85 -5.92 27.20
C VAL A 205 -3.62 -5.45 25.97
N GLN A 206 -3.95 -4.16 25.89
CA GLN A 206 -4.65 -3.61 24.72
C GLN A 206 -3.76 -3.59 23.49
N ALA A 207 -2.46 -3.34 23.65
CA ALA A 207 -1.50 -3.41 22.53
C ALA A 207 -1.48 -4.81 21.92
N SER A 208 -1.36 -5.86 22.74
CA SER A 208 -1.38 -7.26 22.28
C SER A 208 -2.72 -7.62 21.63
N LEU A 209 -3.85 -7.18 22.21
CA LEU A 209 -5.18 -7.43 21.64
C LEU A 209 -5.35 -6.78 20.25
N ALA A 210 -4.96 -5.51 20.10
CA ALA A 210 -5.03 -4.80 18.83
C ALA A 210 -4.07 -5.40 17.79
N ALA A 211 -2.85 -5.81 18.19
CA ALA A 211 -1.91 -6.48 17.30
C ALA A 211 -2.42 -7.84 16.83
N LYS A 212 -3.08 -8.63 17.69
CA LYS A 212 -3.76 -9.87 17.29
C LYS A 212 -4.87 -9.61 16.27
N LYS A 213 -5.64 -8.53 16.44
CA LYS A 213 -6.65 -8.13 15.46
C LYS A 213 -6.03 -7.74 14.13
N ALA A 214 -4.93 -6.97 14.14
CA ALA A 214 -4.19 -6.63 12.91
C ALA A 214 -3.72 -7.88 12.17
N LEU A 215 -3.11 -8.84 12.89
CA LEU A 215 -2.61 -10.10 12.32
C LEU A 215 -3.72 -11.05 11.83
N ALA A 216 -4.95 -10.88 12.32
CA ALA A 216 -6.12 -11.67 11.91
C ALA A 216 -6.87 -11.08 10.71
N VAL A 217 -6.46 -9.91 10.20
CA VAL A 217 -7.05 -9.33 8.99
C VAL A 217 -6.66 -10.17 7.79
N ASP A 218 -7.68 -10.75 7.14
CA ASP A 218 -7.56 -11.57 5.94
C ASP A 218 -7.91 -10.72 4.71
N ASP A 219 -7.01 -9.82 4.33
CA ASP A 219 -7.14 -9.04 3.10
C ASP A 219 -5.82 -8.98 2.33
N LYS A 220 -5.92 -9.25 1.02
CA LYS A 220 -4.75 -9.40 0.13
C LYS A 220 -3.91 -8.12 0.02
N ILE A 221 -4.53 -6.95 0.17
CA ILE A 221 -3.83 -5.67 0.06
C ILE A 221 -2.99 -5.44 1.33
N SER A 222 -3.55 -5.70 2.51
CA SER A 222 -2.84 -5.65 3.78
C SER A 222 -1.63 -6.57 3.78
N ASP A 223 -1.78 -7.77 3.24
CA ASP A 223 -0.72 -8.75 3.09
C ASP A 223 0.47 -8.23 2.28
N ILE A 224 0.20 -7.53 1.18
CA ILE A 224 1.23 -6.95 0.31
C ILE A 224 1.87 -5.71 0.96
N LEU A 225 1.06 -4.79 1.47
CA LEU A 225 1.54 -3.48 1.95
C LEU A 225 2.23 -3.54 3.32
N ASN A 226 1.90 -4.53 4.14
CA ASN A 226 2.27 -4.54 5.56
C ASN A 226 3.20 -5.68 5.97
N LEU A 227 3.86 -6.36 5.02
CA LEU A 227 4.74 -7.49 5.33
C LEU A 227 5.79 -7.15 6.40
N ALA A 228 6.45 -6.00 6.28
CA ALA A 228 7.42 -5.52 7.28
C ALA A 228 6.76 -5.20 8.64
N LEU A 229 5.52 -4.71 8.65
CA LEU A 229 4.81 -4.35 9.87
C LEU A 229 4.20 -5.56 10.59
N LYS A 230 3.87 -6.64 9.88
CA LYS A 230 3.42 -7.90 10.49
C LYS A 230 4.43 -8.45 11.50
N LYS A 231 5.72 -8.36 11.16
CA LYS A 231 6.82 -8.73 12.08
C LYS A 231 6.76 -7.92 13.38
N HIS A 232 6.57 -6.61 13.27
CA HIS A 232 6.41 -5.72 14.42
C HIS A 232 5.16 -6.07 15.23
N ALA A 233 4.04 -6.39 14.58
CA ALA A 233 2.81 -6.81 15.25
C ALA A 233 3.01 -8.12 16.03
N HIS A 234 3.73 -9.10 15.47
CA HIS A 234 4.07 -10.33 16.19
C HIS A 234 4.90 -10.06 17.45
N HIS A 235 5.88 -9.15 17.38
CA HIS A 235 6.64 -8.73 18.57
C HIS A 235 5.77 -8.03 19.62
N ILE A 236 4.75 -7.24 19.22
CA ILE A 236 3.80 -6.64 20.17
C ILE A 236 2.98 -7.72 20.87
N VAL A 237 2.61 -8.80 20.17
CA VAL A 237 1.87 -9.92 20.75
C VAL A 237 2.74 -10.74 21.69
N ASN A 238 3.99 -10.98 21.31
CA ASN A 238 4.97 -11.77 22.04
C ASN A 238 6.35 -11.13 21.91
N ASN A 239 6.86 -10.54 23.00
CA ASN A 239 8.18 -9.90 23.00
C ASN A 239 9.33 -10.88 22.68
N ASN A 240 9.14 -12.19 22.90
CA ASN A 240 10.10 -13.24 22.57
C ASN A 240 9.89 -13.83 21.17
N TYR A 241 9.05 -13.21 20.34
CA TYR A 241 8.90 -13.61 18.95
C TYR A 241 10.26 -13.52 18.24
N ASP A 242 10.60 -14.55 17.48
CA ASP A 242 11.82 -14.61 16.69
C ASP A 242 11.46 -15.16 15.31
N GLU A 243 11.52 -14.29 14.31
CA GLU A 243 11.21 -14.63 12.92
C GLU A 243 12.12 -15.72 12.35
N GLN A 244 13.34 -15.88 12.89
CA GLN A 244 14.26 -16.93 12.46
C GLN A 244 13.75 -18.32 12.85
N ASN A 245 12.78 -18.41 13.75
CA ASN A 245 12.14 -19.67 14.16
C ASN A 245 10.82 -19.92 13.43
N GLU A 246 10.42 -19.06 12.49
CA GLU A 246 9.20 -19.26 11.69
C GLU A 246 9.46 -20.07 10.41
N ALA A 247 8.39 -20.40 9.70
CA ALA A 247 8.48 -20.91 8.34
C ALA A 247 8.89 -19.77 7.39
N ILE A 248 9.77 -20.07 6.43
CA ILE A 248 10.23 -19.11 5.42
C ILE A 248 10.17 -19.82 4.07
N MET A 249 9.48 -19.21 3.11
CA MET A 249 9.43 -19.73 1.74
C MET A 249 10.55 -19.11 0.93
N ASP A 250 11.50 -19.92 0.47
CA ASP A 250 12.40 -19.53 -0.62
C ASP A 250 11.77 -19.96 -1.95
N PRO A 251 11.37 -19.00 -2.82
CA PRO A 251 10.75 -19.32 -4.10
C PRO A 251 11.72 -19.96 -5.10
N GLY A 252 13.04 -19.95 -4.81
CA GLY A 252 14.06 -20.39 -5.73
C GLY A 252 14.19 -19.47 -6.95
N ALA A 253 14.85 -19.97 -7.99
CA ALA A 253 15.04 -19.24 -9.23
C ALA A 253 13.73 -19.08 -10.03
N GLU A 254 13.65 -18.00 -10.79
CA GLU A 254 12.57 -17.77 -11.76
C GLU A 254 12.45 -18.95 -12.73
N GLN A 255 11.23 -19.46 -12.91
CA GLN A 255 10.98 -20.66 -13.71
C GLN A 255 10.61 -20.29 -15.15
N ARG A 256 11.02 -21.14 -16.10
CA ARG A 256 10.77 -20.91 -17.53
C ARG A 256 10.17 -22.14 -18.19
N PHE A 257 9.13 -21.93 -18.99
CA PHE A 257 8.64 -22.95 -19.92
C PHE A 257 9.73 -23.29 -20.93
N GLN A 258 10.13 -24.56 -20.99
CA GLN A 258 11.20 -25.01 -21.88
C GLN A 258 10.77 -24.99 -23.35
N LYS A 259 9.48 -25.15 -23.62
CA LYS A 259 8.89 -25.14 -24.96
C LYS A 259 7.81 -24.05 -25.05
N PRO A 260 7.58 -23.45 -26.23
CA PRO A 260 6.48 -22.53 -26.43
C PRO A 260 5.12 -23.23 -26.21
N ILE A 261 4.19 -22.51 -25.58
CA ILE A 261 2.80 -22.94 -25.43
C ILE A 261 2.08 -22.64 -26.74
N ALA A 262 1.39 -23.62 -27.31
CA ALA A 262 0.60 -23.37 -28.52
C ALA A 262 -0.60 -22.45 -28.21
N LEU A 263 -0.94 -21.55 -29.15
CA LEU A 263 -2.08 -20.66 -29.04
C LEU A 263 -3.37 -21.45 -28.76
N ASN A 264 -4.19 -20.95 -27.82
CA ASN A 264 -5.42 -21.56 -27.33
C ASN A 264 -5.24 -22.95 -26.68
N LYS A 265 -3.99 -23.35 -26.36
CA LYS A 265 -3.69 -24.55 -25.58
C LYS A 265 -3.23 -24.18 -24.18
N LYS A 266 -3.27 -25.17 -23.29
CA LYS A 266 -2.73 -25.09 -21.94
C LYS A 266 -1.47 -25.91 -21.86
N ASP A 267 -0.49 -25.41 -21.13
CA ASP A 267 0.67 -26.19 -20.71
C ASP A 267 0.94 -25.93 -19.22
N SER A 268 1.77 -26.75 -18.61
CA SER A 268 2.10 -26.61 -17.19
C SER A 268 3.59 -26.75 -16.89
N VAL A 269 4.04 -26.01 -15.88
CA VAL A 269 5.39 -26.09 -15.32
C VAL A 269 5.31 -26.39 -13.83
N ILE A 270 6.24 -27.20 -13.32
CA ILE A 270 6.38 -27.43 -11.88
C ILE A 270 7.41 -26.45 -11.34
N ILE A 271 6.99 -25.62 -10.39
CA ILE A 271 7.85 -24.76 -9.60
C ILE A 271 8.21 -25.51 -8.32
N THR A 272 9.48 -25.46 -7.94
CA THR A 272 9.96 -25.98 -6.66
C THR A 272 10.32 -24.82 -5.76
N PHE A 273 9.88 -24.87 -4.51
CA PHE A 273 10.28 -23.95 -3.45
C PHE A 273 10.94 -24.72 -2.30
N VAL A 274 11.66 -24.02 -1.44
CA VAL A 274 12.31 -24.61 -0.26
C VAL A 274 11.75 -23.95 1.00
N ASN A 275 11.47 -24.74 2.04
CA ASN A 275 11.24 -24.18 3.37
C ASN A 275 12.58 -23.93 4.05
N THR A 276 13.10 -22.71 3.99
CA THR A 276 14.37 -22.32 4.62
C THR A 276 14.20 -21.93 6.10
N GLY A 277 12.97 -21.96 6.61
CA GLY A 277 12.65 -21.69 8.00
C GLY A 277 12.80 -22.90 8.92
N LYS A 278 12.31 -22.76 10.16
CA LYS A 278 12.41 -23.79 11.22
C LYS A 278 11.08 -24.42 11.62
N LYS A 279 9.96 -23.96 11.08
CA LYS A 279 8.63 -24.57 11.26
C LYS A 279 8.12 -25.20 9.96
N PRO A 280 7.21 -26.18 10.03
CA PRO A 280 6.54 -26.70 8.84
C PRO A 280 5.83 -25.58 8.07
N LEU A 281 6.07 -25.54 6.76
CA LEU A 281 5.52 -24.55 5.85
C LEU A 281 4.29 -25.12 5.15
N LYS A 282 3.16 -24.43 5.24
CA LYS A 282 1.90 -24.83 4.64
C LYS A 282 1.43 -23.76 3.66
N VAL A 283 1.31 -24.15 2.39
CA VAL A 283 0.68 -23.31 1.37
C VAL A 283 -0.83 -23.31 1.60
N GLU A 284 -1.43 -22.13 1.57
CA GLU A 284 -2.84 -21.90 1.84
C GLU A 284 -3.58 -21.47 0.58
N ASN A 285 -2.95 -20.64 -0.25
CA ASN A 285 -3.55 -20.13 -1.48
C ASN A 285 -2.49 -19.69 -2.48
N ILE A 286 -2.87 -19.60 -3.75
CA ILE A 286 -2.05 -19.08 -4.83
C ILE A 286 -2.89 -18.13 -5.67
N VAL A 287 -2.42 -16.91 -5.85
CA VAL A 287 -3.10 -15.88 -6.65
C VAL A 287 -2.18 -15.44 -7.79
N SER A 288 -2.69 -15.47 -9.01
CA SER A 288 -2.00 -15.00 -10.22
C SER A 288 -2.44 -13.60 -10.63
N ASP A 289 -1.62 -12.92 -11.43
CA ASP A 289 -1.93 -11.63 -12.05
C ASP A 289 -2.91 -11.71 -13.23
N CYS A 290 -3.20 -12.92 -13.73
CA CYS A 290 -4.05 -13.17 -14.90
C CYS A 290 -4.89 -14.43 -14.67
N THR A 291 -6.17 -14.37 -15.05
CA THR A 291 -7.08 -15.54 -15.07
C THR A 291 -6.60 -16.67 -15.98
N CYS A 292 -5.69 -16.37 -16.91
CA CYS A 292 -5.03 -17.33 -17.80
C CYS A 292 -4.00 -18.23 -17.10
N THR A 293 -3.61 -17.93 -15.86
CA THR A 293 -2.61 -18.68 -15.08
C THR A 293 -3.22 -19.20 -13.78
N VAL A 294 -3.11 -20.51 -13.53
CA VAL A 294 -3.68 -21.17 -12.33
C VAL A 294 -2.59 -21.98 -11.63
N GLY A 295 -2.51 -21.89 -10.29
CA GLY A 295 -1.61 -22.68 -9.48
C GLY A 295 -2.32 -23.83 -8.76
N GLU A 296 -1.75 -25.03 -8.86
CA GLU A 296 -2.10 -26.22 -8.08
C GLU A 296 -0.96 -26.50 -7.09
N PHE A 297 -1.28 -26.77 -5.82
CA PHE A 297 -0.27 -27.00 -4.78
C PHE A 297 -0.64 -28.17 -3.88
N THR A 298 0.38 -28.79 -3.27
CA THR A 298 0.16 -29.79 -2.22
C THR A 298 -0.28 -29.11 -0.92
N LYS A 299 -1.34 -29.63 -0.30
CA LYS A 299 -1.84 -29.14 1.01
C LYS A 299 -1.04 -29.66 2.20
N VAL A 300 -0.10 -30.58 1.96
CA VAL A 300 0.76 -31.15 2.99
C VAL A 300 1.80 -30.11 3.40
N ALA A 301 2.03 -29.97 4.70
CA ALA A 301 3.07 -29.09 5.21
C ALA A 301 4.47 -29.62 4.82
N VAL A 302 5.31 -28.72 4.33
CA VAL A 302 6.70 -28.98 3.94
C VAL A 302 7.60 -28.81 5.17
N PRO A 303 8.31 -29.85 5.64
CA PRO A 303 9.21 -29.74 6.78
C PRO A 303 10.34 -28.72 6.58
N PRO A 304 11.00 -28.25 7.65
CA PRO A 304 12.20 -27.43 7.57
C PRO A 304 13.29 -28.05 6.69
N GLY A 305 13.90 -27.27 5.80
CA GLY A 305 14.94 -27.71 4.86
C GLY A 305 14.43 -28.47 3.63
N GLU A 306 13.17 -28.89 3.61
CA GLU A 306 12.61 -29.70 2.54
C GLU A 306 12.03 -28.87 1.39
N LYS A 307 11.85 -29.55 0.25
CA LYS A 307 11.31 -28.96 -0.97
C LYS A 307 9.82 -29.22 -1.11
N GLY A 308 9.08 -28.21 -1.51
CA GLY A 308 7.69 -28.30 -1.95
C GLY A 308 7.54 -27.99 -3.43
N THR A 309 6.41 -28.38 -4.02
CA THR A 309 6.13 -28.14 -5.44
C THR A 309 4.78 -27.48 -5.67
N ILE A 310 4.74 -26.59 -6.66
CA ILE A 310 3.54 -25.93 -7.17
C ILE A 310 3.50 -26.20 -8.67
N LYS A 311 2.40 -26.79 -9.15
CA LYS A 311 2.16 -26.95 -10.58
C LYS A 311 1.40 -25.74 -11.09
N VAL A 312 1.97 -25.04 -12.05
CA VAL A 312 1.38 -23.85 -12.65
C VAL A 312 0.91 -24.19 -14.05
N VAL A 313 -0.37 -23.95 -14.32
CA VAL A 313 -1.00 -24.14 -15.62
C VAL A 313 -1.21 -22.77 -16.28
N VAL A 314 -0.70 -22.59 -17.50
CA VAL A 314 -0.85 -21.35 -18.27
C VAL A 314 -1.64 -21.66 -19.54
N SER A 315 -2.64 -20.82 -19.83
CA SER A 315 -3.40 -20.83 -21.08
C SER A 315 -2.80 -19.84 -22.07
N GLY A 316 -2.41 -20.31 -23.26
CA GLY A 316 -1.82 -19.49 -24.32
C GLY A 316 -2.86 -18.61 -25.02
N VAL A 317 -3.31 -17.55 -24.35
CA VAL A 317 -4.38 -16.65 -24.85
C VAL A 317 -3.90 -15.56 -25.81
N SER A 318 -2.60 -15.25 -25.81
CA SER A 318 -2.00 -14.20 -26.63
C SER A 318 -0.61 -14.62 -27.07
N ALA A 319 -0.31 -14.57 -28.37
CA ALA A 319 1.00 -14.88 -28.91
C ALA A 319 2.09 -13.92 -28.40
N GLY A 320 3.33 -14.40 -28.35
CA GLY A 320 4.50 -13.64 -27.91
C GLY A 320 5.05 -14.09 -26.57
N SER A 321 6.10 -13.41 -26.11
CA SER A 321 6.73 -13.67 -24.82
C SER A 321 5.83 -13.20 -23.67
N PHE A 322 5.84 -13.94 -22.57
CA PHE A 322 5.17 -13.55 -21.33
C PHE A 322 6.10 -13.69 -20.13
N LYS A 323 5.89 -12.81 -19.17
CA LYS A 323 6.34 -12.92 -17.78
C LYS A 323 5.12 -12.75 -16.90
N ARG A 324 4.82 -13.72 -16.04
CA ARG A 324 3.68 -13.67 -15.10
C ARG A 324 4.18 -13.74 -13.68
N MET A 325 3.55 -12.97 -12.80
CA MET A 325 3.78 -13.03 -11.37
C MET A 325 2.66 -13.81 -10.69
N MET A 326 3.04 -14.70 -9.77
CA MET A 326 2.14 -15.40 -8.87
C MET A 326 2.53 -15.09 -7.43
N ARG A 327 1.54 -14.96 -6.55
CA ARG A 327 1.73 -14.78 -5.11
C ARG A 327 1.27 -16.04 -4.40
N VAL A 328 2.18 -16.64 -3.65
CA VAL A 328 1.89 -17.83 -2.85
C VAL A 328 1.67 -17.40 -1.41
N TYR A 329 0.46 -17.62 -0.92
CA TYR A 329 0.07 -17.38 0.45
C TYR A 329 0.32 -18.65 1.26
N SER A 330 0.98 -18.49 2.40
CA SER A 330 1.31 -19.56 3.33
C SER A 330 1.38 -19.03 4.77
N ASN A 331 1.60 -19.93 5.72
CA ASN A 331 1.92 -19.57 7.10
C ASN A 331 3.36 -19.02 7.28
N ALA A 332 4.11 -18.81 6.20
CA ALA A 332 5.47 -18.28 6.28
C ALA A 332 5.48 -16.80 6.69
N VAL A 333 6.50 -16.37 7.42
CA VAL A 333 6.66 -14.97 7.87
C VAL A 333 6.84 -13.99 6.69
N ASN A 334 7.28 -14.50 5.54
CA ASN A 334 7.44 -13.76 4.29
C ASN A 334 6.27 -13.96 3.31
N SER A 335 5.10 -14.38 3.80
CA SER A 335 3.88 -14.53 3.02
C SER A 335 3.18 -13.17 2.80
N PRO A 336 2.70 -12.87 1.57
CA PRO A 336 2.76 -13.70 0.38
C PRO A 336 4.13 -13.64 -0.31
N THR A 337 4.61 -14.78 -0.79
CA THR A 337 5.90 -14.89 -1.49
C THR A 337 5.68 -14.79 -3.01
N PRO A 338 6.34 -13.87 -3.71
CA PRO A 338 6.20 -13.74 -5.16
C PRO A 338 7.02 -14.80 -5.90
N PHE A 339 6.44 -15.34 -6.97
CA PHE A 339 7.06 -16.23 -7.94
C PHE A 339 6.87 -15.67 -9.33
N TYR A 340 7.86 -15.87 -10.19
CA TYR A 340 7.80 -15.44 -11.58
C TYR A 340 7.92 -16.64 -12.51
N ILE A 341 7.11 -16.63 -13.56
CA ILE A 341 7.16 -17.60 -14.65
C ILE A 341 7.33 -16.88 -15.98
N ASN A 342 8.20 -17.41 -16.82
CA ASN A 342 8.45 -16.90 -18.17
C ASN A 342 8.16 -17.96 -19.22
N GLY A 343 7.73 -17.51 -20.40
CA GLY A 343 7.54 -18.39 -21.53
C GLY A 343 7.24 -17.64 -22.82
N GLN A 344 6.81 -18.40 -23.81
CA GLN A 344 6.39 -17.90 -25.11
C GLN A 344 5.13 -18.64 -25.53
N VAL A 345 4.20 -17.91 -26.15
CA VAL A 345 3.03 -18.49 -26.82
C VAL A 345 3.20 -18.32 -28.33
N ASN A 346 3.01 -19.40 -29.10
CA ASN A 346 3.13 -19.40 -30.57
C ASN A 346 1.86 -19.92 -31.25
#